data_AF-A0A1Y2RAT8-F1
#
_entry.id   AF-A0A1Y2RAT8-F1
#
_cell.length_a   1.000
_cell.length_b   1.000
_cell.length_c   1.000
_cell.angle_alpha   90.00
_cell.angle_beta   90.00
_cell.angle_gamma   90.00
#
_symmetry.space_group_name_H-M   'P 1'
#
loop_
_entity.id
_entity.type
_entity.pdbx_description
1 polymer ?
#
loop_
_entity_poly.entity_id
_entity_poly.type
_entity_poly.pdbx_seq_one_letter_code
_entity_poly.pdbx_strand_id
1 'polypeptide(L)'
;MFPRFLFVVLNRKPPKTILNQTNLLSVNIERPLMRFFLITRLSLLAFVTATFFSCSPEKEDFTSEPLSDYIPLVVGKYITYRLDSMVFKSFGSVTEIHEYQVKHQVDAEITDNNGQKSYRIHRYIRNAAGTQPWQYQIEGTFFITPKSDQVEVIEDNLRFIKLHLPIRDGFSWKGNSYLPDDPYSPAGYNFSNDNDMEDWDFYYDNFAPTFMYKNINYTDVYTVEQVDESLNVPITVPTAYASKSRSVEKYSKNIGLVYREYELWEYQPNTGGSGGPYKNGFGITMWMIDHN
;
A
#
# COMPACT_ATOMS: atom_id res chain seq x y z
N MET A 1 2.30 -25.23 2.34
CA MET A 1 1.30 -24.34 2.95
C MET A 1 1.67 -22.96 2.41
N PHE A 2 1.01 -22.52 1.34
CA PHE A 2 1.33 -21.36 0.46
C PHE A 2 0.02 -20.55 0.31
N PRO A 3 -0.04 -19.21 0.33
CA PRO A 3 -1.22 -18.44 -0.10
C PRO A 3 -1.54 -18.77 -1.56
N ARG A 4 -2.79 -19.16 -1.81
CA ARG A 4 -3.21 -19.87 -3.02
C ARG A 4 -3.78 -18.94 -4.08
N PHE A 5 -2.98 -17.99 -4.52
CA PHE A 5 -3.09 -17.47 -5.88
C PHE A 5 -1.77 -17.79 -6.59
N LEU A 6 -1.83 -18.70 -7.57
CA LEU A 6 -0.77 -19.26 -8.43
C LEU A 6 0.01 -20.50 -7.92
N PHE A 7 0.26 -21.43 -8.85
CA PHE A 7 1.14 -22.60 -8.70
C PHE A 7 2.22 -22.58 -9.81
N VAL A 8 3.50 -22.81 -9.45
CA VAL A 8 4.42 -23.91 -9.88
C VAL A 8 5.91 -23.61 -9.49
N VAL A 9 6.40 -24.28 -8.43
CA VAL A 9 7.64 -25.10 -8.26
C VAL A 9 9.09 -24.55 -8.50
N LEU A 10 9.88 -24.58 -7.39
CA LEU A 10 11.33 -24.91 -7.14
C LEU A 10 12.47 -23.86 -7.08
N ASN A 11 12.88 -23.60 -5.82
CA ASN A 11 14.22 -23.65 -5.18
C ASN A 11 15.49 -23.12 -5.90
N ARG A 12 16.14 -22.09 -5.30
CA ARG A 12 17.51 -22.13 -4.71
C ARG A 12 17.92 -20.78 -4.07
N LYS A 13 18.64 -20.85 -2.93
CA LYS A 13 19.24 -19.74 -2.13
C LYS A 13 20.41 -19.01 -2.82
N PRO A 14 20.66 -17.72 -2.50
CA PRO A 14 21.97 -17.08 -2.65
C PRO A 14 22.66 -16.70 -1.30
N PRO A 15 23.96 -16.32 -1.32
CA PRO A 15 24.84 -16.28 -0.14
C PRO A 15 25.10 -14.87 0.44
N LYS A 16 25.67 -14.86 1.66
CA LYS A 16 26.01 -13.69 2.50
C LYS A 16 27.26 -12.93 2.03
N THR A 17 27.26 -11.61 2.23
CA THR A 17 28.44 -10.72 2.09
C THR A 17 28.93 -10.24 3.46
N ILE A 18 30.26 -10.19 3.63
CA ILE A 18 30.99 -9.79 4.84
C ILE A 18 31.46 -8.33 4.68
N LEU A 19 31.27 -7.51 5.72
CA LEU A 19 31.87 -6.18 5.87
C LEU A 19 33.15 -6.27 6.73
N ASN A 20 34.23 -5.61 6.31
CA ASN A 20 35.44 -5.39 7.10
C ASN A 20 35.61 -3.90 7.41
N GLN A 21 35.82 -3.59 8.70
CA GLN A 21 36.28 -2.31 9.22
C GLN A 21 37.80 -2.15 9.04
N THR A 22 38.27 -0.91 8.83
CA THR A 22 39.57 -0.45 9.36
C THR A 22 39.54 1.03 9.74
N ASN A 23 40.07 1.29 10.95
CA ASN A 23 40.51 2.54 11.56
C ASN A 23 41.70 3.17 10.77
N LEU A 24 42.25 4.38 10.95
CA LEU A 24 42.29 5.45 11.98
C LEU A 24 43.05 6.62 11.31
N LEU A 25 42.90 7.87 11.79
CA LEU A 25 43.97 8.74 12.32
C LEU A 25 43.58 10.23 12.31
N SER A 26 43.89 10.87 13.44
CA SER A 26 43.67 12.27 13.79
C SER A 26 44.90 13.14 13.52
N VAL A 27 44.69 14.44 13.26
CA VAL A 27 45.69 15.50 13.49
C VAL A 27 44.99 16.78 13.96
N ASN A 28 45.42 17.29 15.12
CA ASN A 28 45.06 18.58 15.71
C ASN A 28 45.86 19.73 15.07
N ILE A 29 45.23 20.90 14.88
CA ILE A 29 45.92 22.20 14.82
C ILE A 29 45.06 23.25 15.56
N GLU A 30 45.72 24.08 16.36
CA GLU A 30 45.16 24.95 17.40
C GLU A 30 45.38 26.45 17.07
N ARG A 31 44.49 27.32 17.61
CA ARG A 31 44.62 28.78 17.97
C ARG A 31 44.26 29.89 16.95
N PRO A 32 43.97 31.15 17.40
CA PRO A 32 43.40 31.64 18.69
C PRO A 32 42.23 32.67 18.54
N LEU A 33 41.59 32.99 19.67
CA LEU A 33 40.53 33.98 19.85
C LEU A 33 41.02 35.45 19.83
N MET A 34 40.14 36.36 19.37
CA MET A 34 40.20 37.80 19.71
C MET A 34 38.82 38.31 20.14
N ARG A 35 38.75 38.81 21.39
CA ARG A 35 37.63 39.56 21.98
C ARG A 35 37.83 41.06 21.71
N PHE A 36 36.79 41.80 21.34
CA PHE A 36 36.43 43.15 21.82
C PHE A 36 35.20 43.68 21.03
N PHE A 37 34.43 44.61 21.60
CA PHE A 37 33.14 45.18 21.13
C PHE A 37 31.85 44.48 21.64
N LEU A 38 31.85 44.09 22.91
CA LEU A 38 30.64 44.03 23.74
C LEU A 38 30.37 45.45 24.28
N ILE A 39 29.12 45.94 24.20
CA ILE A 39 28.44 46.92 25.09
C ILE A 39 27.53 47.91 24.35
N THR A 40 27.76 48.28 23.08
CA THR A 40 26.84 49.20 22.35
C THR A 40 25.79 48.52 21.47
N ARG A 41 25.83 47.19 21.31
CA ARG A 41 24.80 46.39 20.61
C ARG A 41 23.70 45.84 21.54
N LEU A 42 23.81 46.05 22.86
CA LEU A 42 22.92 45.40 23.84
C LEU A 42 21.52 46.04 23.90
N SER A 43 21.39 47.34 23.60
CA SER A 43 20.10 48.05 23.69
C SER A 43 19.21 47.89 22.44
N LEU A 44 19.80 47.60 21.26
CA LEU A 44 19.02 47.30 20.05
C LEU A 44 18.63 45.82 19.97
N LEU A 45 19.42 44.93 20.57
CA LEU A 45 19.12 43.50 20.64
C LEU A 45 17.95 43.21 21.58
N ALA A 46 17.80 43.98 22.68
CA ALA A 46 16.72 43.81 23.64
C ALA A 46 15.32 44.16 23.07
N PHE A 47 15.24 45.10 22.13
CA PHE A 47 13.97 45.49 21.51
C PHE A 47 13.54 44.53 20.39
N VAL A 48 14.50 43.91 19.69
CA VAL A 48 14.23 42.89 18.65
C VAL A 48 13.88 41.53 19.25
N THR A 49 14.36 41.19 20.45
CA THR A 49 13.97 39.94 21.13
C THR A 49 12.54 39.94 21.67
N ALA A 50 11.94 41.11 21.91
CA ALA A 50 10.58 41.21 22.44
C ALA A 50 9.48 40.93 21.41
N THR A 51 9.79 40.99 20.11
CA THR A 51 8.81 40.74 19.04
C THR A 51 8.72 39.28 18.60
N PHE A 52 9.54 38.37 19.16
CA PHE A 52 9.54 36.94 18.81
C PHE A 52 8.74 36.04 19.77
N PHE A 53 8.10 36.60 20.80
CA PHE A 53 7.35 35.81 21.80
C PHE A 53 5.83 35.79 21.63
N SER A 54 5.27 36.36 20.55
CA SER A 54 3.82 36.38 20.32
C SER A 54 3.36 35.47 19.17
N CYS A 55 4.00 34.30 19.03
CA CYS A 55 3.44 33.20 18.25
C CYS A 55 2.90 32.17 19.25
N SER A 56 1.71 32.41 19.79
CA SER A 56 0.95 31.35 20.42
C SER A 56 0.61 30.35 19.32
N PRO A 57 1.08 29.09 19.36
CA PRO A 57 0.58 28.11 18.42
C PRO A 57 -0.91 27.94 18.71
N GLU A 58 -1.77 28.46 17.84
CA GLU A 58 -3.15 28.06 17.79
C GLU A 58 -3.13 26.55 17.57
N LYS A 59 -3.52 25.80 18.60
CA LYS A 59 -3.82 24.38 18.44
C LYS A 59 -5.13 24.34 17.69
N GLU A 60 -5.06 24.21 16.37
CA GLU A 60 -6.22 23.81 15.60
C GLU A 60 -6.61 22.40 16.05
N ASP A 61 -7.71 22.28 16.79
CA ASP A 61 -8.33 21.00 17.12
C ASP A 61 -8.96 20.43 15.84
N PHE A 62 -8.15 19.73 15.03
CA PHE A 62 -8.64 19.03 13.85
C PHE A 62 -9.53 17.84 14.28
N THR A 63 -10.82 17.93 13.97
CA THR A 63 -11.74 16.80 14.14
C THR A 63 -11.78 15.99 12.85
N SER A 64 -11.13 14.83 12.87
CA SER A 64 -11.18 13.89 11.75
C SER A 64 -12.57 13.27 11.61
N GLU A 65 -12.95 13.00 10.37
CA GLU A 65 -14.07 12.09 10.12
C GLU A 65 -13.75 10.68 10.67
N PRO A 66 -14.76 9.93 11.13
CA PRO A 66 -14.55 8.60 11.68
C PRO A 66 -14.28 7.58 10.57
N LEU A 67 -13.38 6.63 10.83
CA LEU A 67 -13.05 5.55 9.89
C LEU A 67 -14.27 4.70 9.48
N SER A 68 -15.29 4.61 10.34
CA SER A 68 -16.53 3.89 10.07
C SER A 68 -17.30 4.44 8.88
N ASP A 69 -17.14 5.73 8.55
CA ASP A 69 -17.78 6.34 7.39
C ASP A 69 -17.16 5.80 6.09
N TYR A 70 -15.91 5.31 6.12
CA TYR A 70 -15.19 4.83 4.94
C TYR A 70 -15.08 3.29 4.89
N ILE A 71 -15.54 2.58 5.91
CA ILE A 71 -15.62 1.11 5.91
C ILE A 71 -16.89 0.69 6.68
N PRO A 72 -18.08 0.78 6.05
CA PRO A 72 -19.34 0.41 6.70
C PRO A 72 -19.46 -1.12 6.86
N LEU A 73 -19.19 -1.63 8.06
CA LEU A 73 -19.19 -3.07 8.38
C LEU A 73 -20.53 -3.51 9.00
N VAL A 74 -21.57 -3.60 8.17
CA VAL A 74 -22.87 -4.12 8.58
C VAL A 74 -23.10 -5.48 7.94
N VAL A 75 -23.42 -6.51 8.74
CA VAL A 75 -23.70 -7.87 8.26
C VAL A 75 -24.78 -7.83 7.17
N GLY A 76 -24.52 -8.49 6.03
CA GLY A 76 -25.39 -8.50 4.86
C GLY A 76 -25.13 -7.38 3.85
N LYS A 77 -24.32 -6.36 4.19
CA LYS A 77 -23.81 -5.39 3.21
C LYS A 77 -22.82 -6.05 2.27
N TYR A 78 -22.82 -5.63 1.02
CA TYR A 78 -21.86 -6.06 0.02
C TYR A 78 -21.45 -4.94 -0.92
N ILE A 79 -20.28 -5.13 -1.54
CA ILE A 79 -19.82 -4.35 -2.68
C ILE A 79 -19.45 -5.33 -3.79
N THR A 80 -19.96 -5.08 -4.98
CA THR A 80 -19.62 -5.81 -6.21
C THR A 80 -18.70 -4.94 -7.07
N TYR A 81 -17.67 -5.55 -7.62
CA TYR A 81 -16.63 -4.91 -8.41
C TYR A 81 -16.51 -5.57 -9.77
N ARG A 82 -16.04 -4.79 -10.75
CA ARG A 82 -15.29 -5.33 -11.88
C ARG A 82 -13.84 -5.53 -11.44
N LEU A 83 -13.23 -6.60 -11.92
CA LEU A 83 -11.84 -6.94 -11.66
C LEU A 83 -11.15 -7.29 -12.97
N ASP A 84 -10.06 -6.58 -13.26
CA ASP A 84 -9.10 -6.94 -14.29
C ASP A 84 -7.85 -7.50 -13.57
N SER A 85 -7.54 -8.77 -13.81
CA SER A 85 -6.42 -9.50 -13.21
C SER A 85 -5.33 -9.72 -14.25
N MET A 86 -4.23 -8.99 -14.14
CA MET A 86 -3.04 -9.18 -14.96
C MET A 86 -2.21 -10.33 -14.39
N VAL A 87 -1.91 -11.30 -15.24
CA VAL A 87 -1.10 -12.48 -14.89
C VAL A 87 -0.04 -12.72 -15.96
N PHE A 88 1.09 -13.32 -15.56
CA PHE A 88 2.10 -13.79 -16.50
C PHE A 88 2.00 -15.30 -16.70
N LYS A 89 1.84 -15.72 -17.95
CA LYS A 89 1.72 -17.11 -18.40
C LYS A 89 2.95 -17.52 -19.20
N SER A 90 3.03 -18.80 -19.55
CA SER A 90 4.13 -19.35 -20.36
C SER A 90 5.51 -18.99 -19.80
N PHE A 91 5.71 -19.27 -18.50
CA PHE A 91 6.94 -18.94 -17.76
C PHE A 91 7.31 -17.44 -17.81
N GLY A 92 6.30 -16.57 -17.82
CA GLY A 92 6.52 -15.12 -17.76
C GLY A 92 6.65 -14.43 -19.12
N SER A 93 6.60 -15.17 -20.23
CA SER A 93 6.76 -14.60 -21.57
C SER A 93 5.48 -13.98 -22.15
N VAL A 94 4.31 -14.36 -21.63
CA VAL A 94 3.01 -13.87 -22.09
C VAL A 94 2.31 -13.14 -20.95
N THR A 95 1.87 -11.91 -21.20
CA THR A 95 1.01 -11.16 -20.27
C THR A 95 -0.44 -11.32 -20.70
N GLU A 96 -1.31 -11.71 -19.78
CA GLU A 96 -2.75 -11.83 -20.01
C GLU A 96 -3.52 -10.98 -18.99
N ILE A 97 -4.68 -10.48 -19.40
CA ILE A 97 -5.65 -9.85 -18.50
C ILE A 97 -6.88 -10.75 -18.47
N HIS A 98 -7.25 -11.21 -17.28
CA HIS A 98 -8.46 -11.99 -17.04
C HIS A 98 -9.49 -11.11 -16.33
N GLU A 99 -10.68 -11.05 -16.89
CA GLU A 99 -11.74 -10.16 -16.40
C GLU A 99 -12.83 -10.92 -15.64
N TYR A 100 -13.26 -10.36 -14.52
CA TYR A 100 -14.27 -10.94 -13.65
C TYR A 100 -15.21 -9.89 -13.06
N GLN A 101 -16.27 -10.38 -12.42
CA GLN A 101 -16.94 -9.65 -11.35
C GLN A 101 -16.63 -10.32 -10.02
N VAL A 102 -16.32 -9.51 -9.01
CA VAL A 102 -16.04 -9.98 -7.65
C VAL A 102 -17.04 -9.32 -6.69
N LYS A 103 -17.50 -10.05 -5.69
CA LYS A 103 -18.34 -9.51 -4.62
C LYS A 103 -17.68 -9.74 -3.27
N HIS A 104 -17.57 -8.69 -2.48
CA HIS A 104 -17.19 -8.74 -1.08
C HIS A 104 -18.44 -8.53 -0.24
N GLN A 105 -18.80 -9.52 0.59
CA GLN A 105 -19.98 -9.46 1.44
C GLN A 105 -19.57 -9.61 2.91
N VAL A 106 -20.07 -8.71 3.76
CA VAL A 106 -19.93 -8.81 5.22
C VAL A 106 -20.79 -9.97 5.68
N ASP A 107 -20.15 -11.07 6.04
CA ASP A 107 -20.83 -12.32 6.40
C ASP A 107 -21.22 -12.34 7.87
N ALA A 108 -20.27 -12.04 8.76
CA ALA A 108 -20.49 -12.11 10.20
C ALA A 108 -19.58 -11.14 10.95
N GLU A 109 -20.09 -10.64 12.07
CA GLU A 109 -19.26 -10.11 13.14
C GLU A 109 -18.67 -11.29 13.93
N ILE A 110 -17.38 -11.25 14.18
CA ILE A 110 -16.63 -12.29 14.90
C ILE A 110 -15.75 -11.65 15.97
N THR A 111 -15.24 -12.49 16.87
CA THR A 111 -14.17 -12.12 17.79
C THR A 111 -12.87 -12.72 17.28
N ASP A 112 -11.84 -11.89 17.11
CA ASP A 112 -10.52 -12.38 16.70
C ASP A 112 -9.78 -13.09 17.84
N ASN A 113 -8.60 -13.61 17.54
CA ASN A 113 -7.77 -14.35 18.52
C ASN A 113 -7.30 -13.49 19.70
N ASN A 114 -7.43 -12.16 19.61
CA ASN A 114 -7.04 -11.20 20.62
C ASN A 114 -8.25 -10.67 21.40
N GLY A 115 -9.44 -11.22 21.17
CA GLY A 115 -10.68 -10.76 21.83
C GLY A 115 -11.26 -9.50 21.21
N GLN A 116 -10.77 -9.04 20.06
CA GLN A 116 -11.23 -7.82 19.40
C GLN A 116 -12.38 -8.12 18.44
N LYS A 117 -13.27 -7.14 18.26
CA LYS A 117 -14.35 -7.21 17.28
C LYS A 117 -13.78 -7.13 15.87
N SER A 118 -14.10 -8.11 15.03
CA SER A 118 -13.67 -8.20 13.64
C SER A 118 -14.83 -8.65 12.76
N TYR A 119 -14.72 -8.47 11.45
CA TYR A 119 -15.76 -8.81 10.49
C TYR A 119 -15.20 -9.76 9.44
N ARG A 120 -15.85 -10.92 9.27
CA ARG A 120 -15.53 -11.87 8.21
C ARG A 120 -16.17 -11.41 6.91
N ILE A 121 -15.35 -11.31 5.86
CA ILE A 121 -15.79 -10.92 4.52
C ILE A 121 -15.68 -12.13 3.59
N HIS A 122 -16.82 -12.57 3.05
CA HIS A 122 -16.85 -13.59 2.02
C HIS A 122 -16.61 -12.97 0.65
N ARG A 123 -15.72 -13.60 -0.13
CA ARG A 123 -15.50 -13.26 -1.53
C ARG A 123 -16.25 -14.22 -2.45
N TYR A 124 -16.90 -13.67 -3.46
CA TYR A 124 -17.49 -14.43 -4.55
C TYR A 124 -16.94 -13.92 -5.89
N ILE A 125 -16.85 -14.81 -6.88
CA ILE A 125 -16.42 -14.45 -8.23
C ILE A 125 -17.41 -15.01 -9.26
N ARG A 126 -17.57 -14.30 -10.38
CA ARG A 126 -18.25 -14.79 -11.58
C ARG A 126 -17.61 -14.18 -12.83
N ASN A 127 -18.07 -14.62 -13.99
CA ASN A 127 -17.56 -14.11 -15.27
C ASN A 127 -17.78 -12.58 -15.42
N ALA A 128 -16.96 -11.93 -16.22
CA ALA A 128 -17.00 -10.49 -16.48
C ALA A 128 -18.41 -9.96 -16.86
N ALA A 129 -19.15 -10.72 -17.67
CA ALA A 129 -20.49 -10.37 -18.12
C ALA A 129 -21.57 -10.49 -17.02
N GLY A 130 -21.25 -11.09 -15.88
CA GLY A 130 -22.18 -11.26 -14.75
C GLY A 130 -23.33 -12.23 -15.03
N THR A 131 -23.21 -13.08 -16.05
CA THR A 131 -24.26 -14.02 -16.47
C THR A 131 -24.19 -15.36 -15.75
N GLN A 132 -23.03 -15.72 -15.20
CA GLN A 132 -22.84 -16.95 -14.44
C GLN A 132 -23.20 -16.76 -12.95
N PRO A 133 -23.62 -17.82 -12.25
CA PRO A 133 -23.89 -17.75 -10.82
C PRO A 133 -22.62 -17.41 -10.04
N TRP A 134 -22.80 -16.71 -8.91
CA TRP A 134 -21.71 -16.41 -7.97
C TRP A 134 -21.06 -17.68 -7.45
N GLN A 135 -19.73 -17.76 -7.57
CA GLN A 135 -18.92 -18.85 -7.03
C GLN A 135 -18.24 -18.36 -5.76
N TYR A 136 -18.57 -18.98 -4.63
CA TYR A 136 -17.93 -18.67 -3.34
C TYR A 136 -16.44 -19.04 -3.38
N GLN A 137 -15.58 -18.08 -3.01
CA GLN A 137 -14.13 -18.24 -2.95
C GLN A 137 -13.70 -18.41 -1.50
N ILE A 138 -13.70 -19.66 -1.02
CA ILE A 138 -13.36 -19.96 0.37
C ILE A 138 -11.95 -19.44 0.75
N GLU A 139 -10.99 -19.56 -0.17
CA GLU A 139 -9.60 -19.10 0.00
C GLU A 139 -9.46 -17.58 -0.14
N GLY A 140 -10.48 -16.89 -0.66
CA GLY A 140 -10.52 -15.43 -0.76
C GLY A 140 -11.26 -14.75 0.40
N THR A 141 -11.57 -15.49 1.46
CA THR A 141 -12.17 -14.92 2.68
C THR A 141 -11.12 -14.14 3.45
N PHE A 142 -11.45 -12.92 3.86
CA PHE A 142 -10.56 -12.04 4.62
C PHE A 142 -11.30 -11.40 5.78
N PHE A 143 -10.56 -10.77 6.69
CA PHE A 143 -11.10 -10.17 7.90
C PHE A 143 -10.80 -8.68 7.95
N ILE A 144 -11.76 -7.90 8.45
CA ILE A 144 -11.60 -6.47 8.71
C ILE A 144 -11.80 -6.22 10.20
N THR A 145 -10.76 -5.73 10.87
CA THR A 145 -10.77 -5.38 12.29
C THR A 145 -10.69 -3.86 12.44
N PRO A 146 -11.84 -3.18 12.66
CA PRO A 146 -11.82 -1.75 12.97
C PRO A 146 -11.31 -1.53 14.40
N LYS A 147 -10.31 -0.67 14.56
CA LYS A 147 -9.79 -0.18 15.83
C LYS A 147 -10.24 1.27 16.06
N SER A 148 -9.82 1.87 17.18
CA SER A 148 -10.14 3.25 17.54
C SER A 148 -9.58 4.27 16.55
N ASP A 149 -8.41 3.97 15.97
CA ASP A 149 -7.59 4.89 15.19
C ASP A 149 -7.13 4.30 13.85
N GLN A 150 -7.42 3.03 13.58
CA GLN A 150 -7.03 2.40 12.32
C GLN A 150 -7.99 1.29 11.89
N VAL A 151 -7.93 0.90 10.62
CA VAL A 151 -8.60 -0.30 10.12
C VAL A 151 -7.58 -1.30 9.62
N GLU A 152 -7.58 -2.48 10.25
CA GLU A 152 -6.73 -3.59 9.86
C GLU A 152 -7.49 -4.53 8.92
N VAL A 153 -6.83 -4.97 7.85
CA VAL A 153 -7.30 -6.02 6.96
C VAL A 153 -6.34 -7.19 7.01
N ILE A 154 -6.87 -8.38 7.23
CA ILE A 154 -6.09 -9.62 7.24
C ILE A 154 -6.58 -10.50 6.09
N GLU A 155 -5.71 -10.68 5.11
CA GLU A 155 -5.95 -11.47 3.90
C GLU A 155 -4.73 -12.36 3.66
N ASP A 156 -4.93 -13.65 3.39
CA ASP A 156 -3.82 -14.57 3.08
C ASP A 156 -2.71 -14.65 4.16
N ASN A 157 -3.09 -14.44 5.43
CA ASN A 157 -2.21 -14.30 6.60
C ASN A 157 -1.30 -13.06 6.60
N LEU A 158 -1.51 -12.14 5.67
CA LEU A 158 -0.87 -10.83 5.65
C LEU A 158 -1.81 -9.81 6.31
N ARG A 159 -1.25 -8.96 7.18
CA ARG A 159 -2.00 -7.92 7.89
C ARG A 159 -1.59 -6.55 7.38
N PHE A 160 -2.58 -5.77 6.98
CA PHE A 160 -2.40 -4.42 6.45
C PHE A 160 -3.17 -3.42 7.32
N ILE A 161 -2.61 -2.23 7.53
CA ILE A 161 -3.32 -1.08 8.05
C ILE A 161 -3.79 -0.24 6.85
N LYS A 162 -5.06 -0.37 6.48
CA LYS A 162 -5.62 0.20 5.24
C LYS A 162 -6.06 1.65 5.38
N LEU A 163 -6.51 2.04 6.57
CA LEU A 163 -6.88 3.41 6.92
C LEU A 163 -6.37 3.72 8.32
N HIS A 164 -6.01 4.97 8.59
CA HIS A 164 -5.51 5.41 9.88
C HIS A 164 -5.94 6.86 10.15
N LEU A 165 -6.28 7.20 11.40
CA LEU A 165 -6.63 8.55 11.80
C LEU A 165 -5.38 9.41 12.01
N PRO A 166 -5.45 10.73 11.74
CA PRO A 166 -6.58 11.45 11.15
C PRO A 166 -6.72 11.23 9.64
N ILE A 167 -7.95 11.17 9.14
CA ILE A 167 -8.24 11.28 7.71
C ILE A 167 -8.08 12.75 7.32
N ARG A 168 -6.91 13.08 6.76
CA ARG A 168 -6.59 14.40 6.21
C ARG A 168 -5.49 14.28 5.18
N ASP A 169 -5.52 15.14 4.17
CA ASP A 169 -4.51 15.19 3.12
C ASP A 169 -3.08 15.29 3.72
N GLY A 170 -2.19 14.48 3.16
CA GLY A 170 -0.79 14.35 3.55
C GLY A 170 -0.52 13.62 4.88
N PHE A 171 -1.53 13.16 5.62
CA PHE A 171 -1.27 12.29 6.77
C PHE A 171 -0.80 10.92 6.29
N SER A 172 0.31 10.45 6.87
CA SER A 172 0.97 9.21 6.48
C SER A 172 1.15 8.22 7.64
N TRP A 173 1.21 6.93 7.31
CA TRP A 173 1.44 5.84 8.25
C TRP A 173 2.12 4.65 7.57
N LYS A 174 2.73 3.77 8.37
CA LYS A 174 3.31 2.50 7.90
C LYS A 174 2.21 1.46 7.68
N GLY A 175 1.56 1.50 6.52
CA GLY A 175 0.42 0.64 6.18
C GLY A 175 0.74 -0.86 6.14
N ASN A 176 2.00 -1.18 5.89
CA ASN A 176 2.50 -2.54 5.76
C ASN A 176 3.37 -2.99 6.94
N SER A 177 3.34 -2.28 8.08
CA SER A 177 4.25 -2.53 9.22
C SER A 177 4.14 -3.93 9.86
N TYR A 178 3.16 -4.74 9.47
CA TYR A 178 2.97 -6.11 9.95
C TYR A 178 3.36 -7.18 8.91
N LEU A 179 3.78 -6.77 7.70
CA LEU A 179 4.23 -7.70 6.68
C LEU A 179 5.63 -8.23 7.03
N PRO A 180 5.91 -9.50 6.75
CA PRO A 180 7.29 -9.99 6.78
C PRO A 180 8.05 -9.52 5.53
N ASP A 181 9.38 -9.65 5.56
CA ASP A 181 10.21 -9.63 4.35
C ASP A 181 9.67 -10.61 3.29
N ASP A 182 9.63 -10.19 2.03
CA ASP A 182 9.19 -10.99 0.89
C ASP A 182 7.80 -11.65 1.13
N PRO A 183 6.75 -10.83 1.36
CA PRO A 183 5.44 -11.30 1.81
C PRO A 183 4.73 -12.19 0.78
N TYR A 184 5.13 -12.13 -0.51
CA TYR A 184 4.51 -12.90 -1.57
C TYR A 184 5.27 -14.16 -1.98
N SER A 185 6.50 -14.38 -1.51
CA SER A 185 7.22 -15.65 -1.71
C SER A 185 6.49 -16.88 -1.20
N PRO A 186 5.83 -16.85 -0.02
CA PRO A 186 4.97 -17.95 0.40
C PRO A 186 3.87 -18.25 -0.60
N ALA A 187 3.47 -17.32 -1.49
CA ALA A 187 2.45 -17.53 -2.52
C ALA A 187 3.03 -18.02 -3.87
N GLY A 188 4.35 -18.26 -3.90
CA GLY A 188 5.04 -18.74 -5.09
C GLY A 188 5.46 -17.63 -6.05
N TYR A 189 5.31 -16.37 -5.65
CA TYR A 189 5.93 -15.26 -6.37
C TYR A 189 7.43 -15.21 -6.08
N ASN A 190 8.20 -14.71 -7.03
CA ASN A 190 9.66 -14.63 -6.97
C ASN A 190 10.09 -13.37 -7.73
N PHE A 191 9.79 -12.24 -7.12
CA PHE A 191 10.23 -10.90 -7.48
C PHE A 191 10.77 -10.27 -6.20
N SER A 192 11.48 -9.15 -6.29
CA SER A 192 12.15 -8.50 -5.16
C SER A 192 11.58 -7.13 -4.80
N ASN A 193 10.70 -6.58 -5.64
CA ASN A 193 10.08 -5.29 -5.40
C ASN A 193 8.97 -5.30 -4.31
N ASP A 194 8.77 -6.42 -3.62
CA ASP A 194 8.04 -6.54 -2.36
C ASP A 194 8.91 -6.69 -1.11
N ASN A 195 10.23 -6.88 -1.24
CA ASN A 195 11.10 -7.21 -0.11
C ASN A 195 11.03 -6.17 1.02
N ASP A 196 10.93 -4.90 0.67
CA ASP A 196 10.91 -3.77 1.62
C ASP A 196 9.50 -3.17 1.77
N MET A 197 8.45 -3.96 1.52
CA MET A 197 7.08 -3.47 1.60
C MET A 197 6.69 -2.95 2.98
N GLU A 198 7.29 -3.48 4.05
CA GLU A 198 7.05 -3.02 5.43
C GLU A 198 7.37 -1.53 5.63
N ASP A 199 8.28 -0.99 4.83
CA ASP A 199 8.73 0.39 4.89
C ASP A 199 7.85 1.37 4.09
N TRP A 200 6.84 0.88 3.36
CA TRP A 200 5.97 1.76 2.58
C TRP A 200 5.22 2.76 3.47
N ASP A 201 5.30 4.04 3.09
CA ASP A 201 4.55 5.13 3.71
C ASP A 201 3.25 5.34 2.95
N PHE A 202 2.17 4.83 3.51
CA PHE A 202 0.84 5.10 2.99
C PHE A 202 0.48 6.52 3.35
N TYR A 203 -0.26 7.22 2.50
CA TYR A 203 -0.74 8.56 2.81
C TYR A 203 -2.07 8.87 2.14
N TYR A 204 -2.83 9.79 2.75
CA TYR A 204 -3.99 10.38 2.09
C TYR A 204 -3.50 11.41 1.07
N ASP A 205 -3.65 11.13 -0.23
CA ASP A 205 -3.19 12.03 -1.28
C ASP A 205 -4.12 13.25 -1.43
N ASN A 206 -5.41 12.98 -1.64
CA ASN A 206 -6.41 14.02 -1.79
C ASN A 206 -7.83 13.58 -1.42
N PHE A 207 -8.61 14.54 -0.94
CA PHE A 207 -10.07 14.47 -0.95
C PHE A 207 -10.64 14.92 -2.30
N ALA A 208 -11.52 14.11 -2.87
CA ALA A 208 -12.23 14.41 -4.12
C ALA A 208 -13.75 14.38 -3.88
N PRO A 209 -14.47 15.51 -4.02
CA PRO A 209 -15.93 15.53 -3.93
C PRO A 209 -16.60 14.62 -4.96
N THR A 210 -15.95 14.44 -6.11
CA THR A 210 -16.35 13.51 -7.16
C THR A 210 -15.14 12.77 -7.72
N PHE A 211 -15.29 11.48 -7.95
CA PHE A 211 -14.33 10.65 -8.68
C PHE A 211 -15.08 9.81 -9.70
N MET A 212 -14.66 9.87 -10.95
CA MET A 212 -15.28 9.10 -12.04
C MET A 212 -14.30 8.07 -12.58
N TYR A 213 -14.76 6.82 -12.69
CA TYR A 213 -14.01 5.75 -13.34
C TYR A 213 -14.94 4.88 -14.18
N LYS A 214 -14.58 4.66 -15.47
CA LYS A 214 -15.35 3.82 -16.42
C LYS A 214 -16.86 4.09 -16.38
N ASN A 215 -17.24 5.37 -16.42
CA ASN A 215 -18.62 5.87 -16.42
C ASN A 215 -19.41 5.70 -15.11
N ILE A 216 -18.74 5.34 -14.01
CA ILE A 216 -19.33 5.31 -12.67
C ILE A 216 -18.79 6.50 -11.89
N ASN A 217 -19.69 7.24 -11.25
CA ASN A 217 -19.34 8.39 -10.42
C ASN A 217 -19.48 8.01 -8.94
N TYR A 218 -18.45 8.31 -8.18
CA TYR A 218 -18.37 8.17 -6.73
C TYR A 218 -18.25 9.56 -6.12
N THR A 219 -18.81 9.77 -4.92
CA THR A 219 -18.74 11.05 -4.21
C THR A 219 -17.95 10.91 -2.93
N ASP A 220 -17.43 12.03 -2.43
CA ASP A 220 -16.72 12.12 -1.15
C ASP A 220 -15.64 11.04 -0.98
N VAL A 221 -14.66 11.09 -1.88
CA VAL A 221 -13.64 10.05 -2.03
C VAL A 221 -12.30 10.49 -1.47
N TYR A 222 -11.72 9.71 -0.57
CA TYR A 222 -10.31 9.83 -0.21
C TYR A 222 -9.48 8.83 -1.01
N THR A 223 -8.34 9.30 -1.53
CA THR A 223 -7.31 8.45 -2.12
C THR A 223 -6.27 8.10 -1.06
N VAL A 224 -6.02 6.81 -0.87
CA VAL A 224 -4.88 6.28 -0.10
C VAL A 224 -3.83 5.83 -1.10
N GLU A 225 -2.73 6.56 -1.14
CA GLU A 225 -1.56 6.16 -1.89
C GLU A 225 -0.62 5.32 -1.04
N GLN A 226 -0.10 4.25 -1.62
CA GLN A 226 0.72 3.26 -0.91
C GLN A 226 2.10 3.14 -1.56
N VAL A 227 2.14 3.10 -2.89
CA VAL A 227 3.38 3.15 -3.68
C VAL A 227 3.07 3.54 -5.14
N ASP A 228 3.99 4.28 -5.77
CA ASP A 228 4.04 4.46 -7.22
C ASP A 228 5.50 4.55 -7.67
N GLU A 229 6.11 3.38 -7.86
CA GLU A 229 7.49 3.24 -8.27
C GLU A 229 7.58 2.42 -9.55
N SER A 230 8.52 2.80 -10.42
CA SER A 230 8.82 2.02 -11.61
C SER A 230 10.27 2.19 -12.04
N LEU A 231 10.82 1.11 -12.59
CA LEU A 231 12.14 1.07 -13.17
C LEU A 231 12.00 0.56 -14.61
N ASN A 232 12.46 1.32 -15.60
CA ASN A 232 12.44 0.90 -17.02
C ASN A 232 11.03 0.46 -17.50
N VAL A 233 9.99 1.19 -17.12
CA VAL A 233 8.60 1.00 -17.58
C VAL A 233 8.12 2.28 -18.28
N PRO A 234 7.76 2.24 -19.58
CA PRO A 234 7.80 1.09 -20.48
C PRO A 234 9.23 0.58 -20.73
N ILE A 235 9.36 -0.73 -21.03
CA ILE A 235 10.66 -1.38 -21.24
C ILE A 235 11.27 -0.88 -22.54
N THR A 236 12.24 0.02 -22.42
CA THR A 236 12.98 0.60 -23.55
C THR A 236 14.38 -0.01 -23.68
N VAL A 237 14.92 -0.58 -22.59
CA VAL A 237 16.17 -1.33 -22.56
C VAL A 237 15.87 -2.80 -22.22
N PRO A 238 15.69 -3.69 -23.22
CA PRO A 238 15.28 -5.09 -23.00
C PRO A 238 16.36 -5.96 -22.34
N THR A 239 17.60 -5.50 -22.30
CA THR A 239 18.71 -6.20 -21.64
C THR A 239 18.87 -5.81 -20.17
N ALA A 240 18.10 -4.83 -19.69
CA ALA A 240 18.09 -4.39 -18.31
C ALA A 240 16.85 -4.91 -17.58
N TYR A 241 16.94 -4.99 -16.25
CA TYR A 241 15.77 -5.25 -15.40
C TYR A 241 14.74 -4.13 -15.55
N ALA A 242 13.47 -4.47 -15.29
CA ALA A 242 12.40 -3.50 -15.11
C ALA A 242 11.51 -3.94 -13.95
N SER A 243 10.82 -3.00 -13.31
CA SER A 243 9.87 -3.31 -12.24
C SER A 243 8.76 -2.26 -12.17
N LYS A 244 7.61 -2.67 -11.64
CA LYS A 244 6.49 -1.78 -11.32
C LYS A 244 5.96 -2.16 -9.96
N SER A 245 5.92 -1.18 -9.06
CA SER A 245 5.24 -1.25 -7.78
C SER A 245 4.21 -0.13 -7.76
N ARG A 246 2.93 -0.49 -7.89
CA ARG A 246 1.82 0.45 -7.87
C ARG A 246 0.76 -0.06 -6.92
N SER A 247 0.39 0.74 -5.93
CA SER A 247 -0.73 0.42 -5.06
C SER A 247 -1.45 1.70 -4.65
N VAL A 248 -2.72 1.79 -5.02
CA VAL A 248 -3.64 2.88 -4.67
C VAL A 248 -5.00 2.31 -4.34
N GLU A 249 -5.64 2.85 -3.32
CA GLU A 249 -7.02 2.54 -2.96
C GLU A 249 -7.82 3.83 -2.81
N LYS A 250 -9.08 3.81 -3.21
CA LYS A 250 -9.99 4.96 -3.08
C LYS A 250 -11.23 4.56 -2.31
N TYR A 251 -11.54 5.34 -1.29
CA TYR A 251 -12.62 5.09 -0.35
C TYR A 251 -13.67 6.19 -0.44
N SER A 252 -14.89 5.83 -0.84
CA SER A 252 -16.03 6.74 -0.87
C SER A 252 -16.78 6.68 0.46
N LYS A 253 -17.14 7.85 0.98
CA LYS A 253 -17.91 7.95 2.22
C LYS A 253 -19.23 7.19 2.13
N ASN A 254 -19.58 6.47 3.18
CA ASN A 254 -20.73 5.58 3.36
C ASN A 254 -20.79 4.34 2.44
N ILE A 255 -19.77 4.11 1.62
CA ILE A 255 -19.68 2.96 0.71
C ILE A 255 -18.45 2.13 1.05
N GLY A 256 -17.30 2.79 1.10
CA GLY A 256 -15.99 2.22 1.34
C GLY A 256 -15.17 2.07 0.07
N LEU A 257 -14.42 0.98 -0.08
CA LEU A 257 -13.49 0.81 -1.20
C LEU A 257 -14.26 0.84 -2.53
N VAL A 258 -14.03 1.86 -3.35
CA VAL A 258 -14.67 2.03 -4.67
C VAL A 258 -13.71 1.79 -5.83
N TYR A 259 -12.41 1.92 -5.60
CA TYR A 259 -11.39 1.63 -6.59
C TYR A 259 -10.10 1.16 -5.93
N ARG A 260 -9.41 0.23 -6.57
CA ARG A 260 -8.08 -0.25 -6.22
C ARG A 260 -7.28 -0.55 -7.47
N GLU A 261 -6.03 -0.12 -7.50
CA GLU A 261 -5.01 -0.64 -8.41
C GLU A 261 -3.91 -1.21 -7.54
N TYR A 262 -3.49 -2.44 -7.84
CA TYR A 262 -2.41 -3.11 -7.12
C TYR A 262 -1.59 -3.98 -8.07
N GLU A 263 -0.38 -3.55 -8.37
CA GLU A 263 0.51 -4.15 -9.34
C GLU A 263 1.91 -4.26 -8.75
N LEU A 264 2.43 -5.48 -8.72
CA LEU A 264 3.80 -5.78 -8.34
C LEU A 264 4.36 -6.77 -9.35
N TRP A 265 5.33 -6.34 -10.14
CA TRP A 265 6.05 -7.25 -11.01
C TRP A 265 7.44 -6.77 -11.37
N GLU A 266 8.24 -7.75 -11.81
CA GLU A 266 9.56 -7.56 -12.36
C GLU A 266 9.70 -8.19 -13.74
N TYR A 267 10.55 -7.57 -14.54
CA TYR A 267 11.05 -8.08 -15.80
C TYR A 267 12.50 -8.52 -15.61
N GLN A 268 12.75 -9.75 -16.01
CA GLN A 268 14.03 -10.42 -15.95
C GLN A 268 14.52 -10.57 -17.41
N PRO A 269 15.59 -9.85 -17.82
CA PRO A 269 16.04 -9.85 -19.22
C PRO A 269 16.64 -11.20 -19.65
N ASN A 270 17.06 -12.03 -18.67
CA ASN A 270 17.62 -13.37 -18.88
C ASN A 270 18.76 -13.40 -19.92
N THR A 271 19.66 -12.41 -19.87
CA THR A 271 20.76 -12.25 -20.82
C THR A 271 21.70 -13.46 -20.76
N GLY A 272 21.82 -14.18 -21.87
CA GLY A 272 22.65 -15.39 -21.97
C GLY A 272 21.99 -16.69 -21.50
N GLY A 273 20.73 -16.64 -21.02
CA GLY A 273 19.93 -17.83 -20.73
C GLY A 273 19.16 -18.33 -21.97
N SER A 274 18.86 -19.64 -22.02
CA SER A 274 18.11 -20.23 -23.14
C SER A 274 16.60 -19.95 -23.11
N GLY A 275 16.08 -19.36 -22.02
CA GLY A 275 14.64 -19.16 -21.79
C GLY A 275 14.07 -17.84 -22.32
N GLY A 276 14.92 -16.93 -22.81
CA GLY A 276 14.49 -15.57 -23.18
C GLY A 276 14.03 -14.74 -21.97
N PRO A 277 13.71 -13.45 -22.17
CA PRO A 277 13.25 -12.59 -21.10
C PRO A 277 11.87 -13.01 -20.59
N TYR A 278 11.59 -12.75 -19.32
CA TYR A 278 10.33 -13.10 -18.70
C TYR A 278 9.91 -12.07 -17.65
N LYS A 279 8.63 -12.08 -17.29
CA LYS A 279 8.09 -11.31 -16.17
C LYS A 279 7.60 -12.23 -15.06
N ASN A 280 7.72 -11.77 -13.82
CA ASN A 280 7.11 -12.41 -12.66
C ASN A 280 6.38 -11.36 -11.83
N GLY A 281 5.23 -11.73 -11.28
CA GLY A 281 4.36 -10.82 -10.54
C GLY A 281 2.89 -10.91 -10.93
N PHE A 282 2.14 -9.89 -10.57
CA PHE A 282 0.70 -9.79 -10.80
C PHE A 282 0.26 -8.33 -10.90
N GLY A 283 -0.95 -8.12 -11.39
CA GLY A 283 -1.63 -6.83 -11.33
C GLY A 283 -3.13 -7.01 -11.15
N ILE A 284 -3.74 -6.08 -10.41
CA ILE A 284 -5.17 -6.04 -10.15
C ILE A 284 -5.63 -4.60 -10.37
N THR A 285 -6.65 -4.41 -11.20
CA THR A 285 -7.46 -3.19 -11.19
C THR A 285 -8.89 -3.58 -10.86
N MET A 286 -9.44 -2.98 -9.80
CA MET A 286 -10.76 -3.31 -9.27
C MET A 286 -11.56 -2.03 -9.05
N TRP A 287 -12.80 -1.97 -9.53
CA TRP A 287 -13.68 -0.80 -9.34
C TRP A 287 -15.12 -1.22 -9.08
N MET A 288 -15.77 -0.52 -8.16
CA MET A 288 -17.12 -0.84 -7.73
C MET A 288 -18.12 -0.62 -8.88
N ILE A 289 -19.04 -1.56 -9.04
CA ILE A 289 -20.16 -1.47 -9.98
C ILE A 289 -21.54 -1.54 -9.32
N ASP A 290 -21.64 -2.00 -8.08
CA ASP A 290 -22.90 -2.20 -7.36
C ASP A 290 -22.65 -2.41 -5.86
N HIS A 291 -23.58 -1.98 -5.00
CA HIS A 291 -23.54 -2.17 -3.55
C HIS A 291 -24.96 -2.03 -2.96
N ASN A 292 -25.17 -2.44 -1.71
CA ASN A 292 -26.46 -2.28 -1.00
C ASN A 292 -26.36 -1.52 0.31
#